data_AF-A0A2E1TZN0-F1
#
_entry.id   AF-A0A2E1TZN0-F1
#
_cell.length_a   1.000
_cell.length_b   1.000
_cell.length_c   1.000
_cell.angle_alpha   90.00
_cell.angle_beta   90.00
_cell.angle_gamma   90.00
#
_symmetry.space_group_name_H-M   'P 1'
#
loop_
_entity.id
_entity.type
_entity.pdbx_description
1 polymer ?
#
loop_
_entity_poly.entity_id
_entity_poly.type
_entity_poly.pdbx_seq_one_letter_code
_entity_poly.pdbx_strand_id
1 'polypeptide(L)'
;AFIEMANILAQNLFISASSIAQYAALGAFTNEAEEVFEERRIAFQQRKSFLATELRSLGFVIPKEIQGAFYIYADISRFSEDSELFCNSLLNEHHVAITPGTDFGQYKASQHVRFAFTTSMENLELGIERLKIALK
;
A
#
# COMPACT_ATOMS: atom_id res chain seq x y z
N ALA A 1 -29.15 17.94 -0.40
CA ALA A 1 -28.55 18.78 0.65
C ALA A 1 -27.02 18.78 0.59
N PHE A 2 -26.32 17.66 0.83
CA PHE A 2 -24.85 17.68 0.91
C PHE A 2 -24.10 17.92 -0.42
N ILE A 3 -24.62 17.42 -1.55
CA ILE A 3 -23.98 17.60 -2.87
C ILE A 3 -23.91 19.07 -3.27
N GLU A 4 -25.02 19.80 -3.08
CA GLU A 4 -25.10 21.23 -3.41
C GLU A 4 -24.14 22.05 -2.55
N MET A 5 -24.09 21.78 -1.25
CA MET A 5 -23.14 22.43 -0.35
C MET A 5 -21.68 22.13 -0.74
N ALA A 6 -21.37 20.87 -1.11
CA ALA A 6 -20.04 20.50 -1.58
C ALA A 6 -19.68 21.21 -2.89
N ASN A 7 -20.64 21.41 -3.81
CA ASN A 7 -20.40 22.16 -5.05
C ASN A 7 -20.08 23.63 -4.78
N ILE A 8 -20.80 24.27 -3.84
CA ILE A 8 -20.50 25.65 -3.43
C ILE A 8 -19.06 25.73 -2.90
N LEU A 9 -18.67 24.81 -2.02
CA LEU A 9 -17.30 24.76 -1.50
C LEU A 9 -16.28 24.53 -2.63
N ALA A 10 -16.53 23.57 -3.52
CA ALA A 10 -15.63 23.25 -4.62
C ALA A 10 -15.39 24.43 -5.56
N GLN A 11 -16.45 25.13 -5.95
CA GLN A 11 -16.37 26.29 -6.84
C GLN A 11 -15.57 27.44 -6.21
N ASN A 12 -15.73 27.66 -4.90
CA ASN A 12 -15.04 28.75 -4.20
C ASN A 12 -13.59 28.40 -3.80
N LEU A 13 -13.28 27.12 -3.55
CA LEU A 13 -11.95 26.69 -3.09
C LEU A 13 -11.00 26.36 -4.24
N PHE A 14 -11.49 25.71 -5.30
CA PHE A 14 -10.63 25.24 -6.39
C PHE A 14 -11.26 25.33 -7.77
N ILE A 15 -12.47 25.90 -7.90
CA ILE A 15 -13.21 26.17 -9.15
C ILE A 15 -13.67 24.89 -9.85
N SER A 16 -12.71 24.06 -10.30
CA SER A 16 -12.96 22.80 -10.98
C SER A 16 -11.76 21.86 -10.89
N ALA A 17 -11.99 20.56 -11.10
CA ALA A 17 -10.91 19.62 -11.39
C ALA A 17 -10.19 19.97 -12.71
N SER A 18 -9.00 19.42 -12.93
CA SER A 18 -8.26 19.58 -14.20
C SER A 18 -9.13 19.18 -15.39
N SER A 19 -9.34 20.09 -16.34
CA SER A 19 -10.15 19.83 -17.54
C SER A 19 -9.56 18.70 -18.38
N ILE A 20 -8.24 18.68 -18.55
CA ILE A 20 -7.52 17.61 -19.26
C ILE A 20 -7.79 16.25 -18.61
N ALA A 21 -7.73 16.17 -17.29
CA ALA A 21 -7.99 14.92 -16.57
C ALA A 21 -9.46 14.49 -16.70
N GLN A 22 -10.41 15.43 -16.69
CA GLN A 22 -11.83 15.13 -16.88
C GLN A 22 -12.10 14.52 -18.27
N TYR A 23 -11.53 15.08 -19.33
CA TYR A 23 -11.67 14.51 -20.68
C TYR A 23 -11.00 13.14 -20.80
N ALA A 24 -9.81 12.95 -20.22
CA ALA A 24 -9.13 11.66 -20.21
C ALA A 24 -9.91 10.59 -19.42
N ALA A 25 -10.54 10.97 -18.31
CA ALA A 25 -11.30 10.06 -17.46
C ALA A 25 -12.51 9.43 -18.16
N LEU A 26 -13.05 10.06 -19.21
CA LEU A 26 -14.11 9.47 -20.03
C LEU A 26 -13.66 8.14 -20.66
N GLY A 27 -12.37 8.01 -21.00
CA GLY A 27 -11.79 6.78 -21.51
C GLY A 27 -11.65 5.66 -20.47
N ALA A 28 -11.86 5.95 -19.18
CA ALA A 28 -11.80 4.94 -18.12
C ALA A 28 -13.10 4.14 -17.95
N PHE A 29 -14.17 4.51 -18.67
CA PHE A 29 -15.51 3.90 -18.55
C PHE A 29 -15.89 3.09 -19.81
N THR A 30 -14.90 2.53 -20.52
CA THR A 30 -15.13 1.65 -21.67
C THR A 30 -14.83 0.19 -21.31
N ASN A 31 -15.32 -0.76 -22.10
CA ASN A 31 -15.07 -2.18 -21.89
C ASN A 31 -13.56 -2.50 -22.01
N GLU A 32 -12.85 -1.84 -22.92
CA GLU A 32 -11.40 -2.01 -23.09
C GLU A 32 -10.62 -1.52 -21.86
N ALA A 33 -11.10 -0.47 -21.20
CA ALA A 33 -10.51 0.00 -19.95
C ALA A 33 -10.77 -0.99 -18.80
N GLU A 34 -11.96 -1.59 -18.74
CA GLU A 34 -12.32 -2.61 -17.75
C GLU A 34 -11.42 -3.86 -17.86
N GLU A 35 -11.10 -4.31 -19.08
CA GLU A 35 -10.15 -5.41 -19.31
C GLU A 35 -8.76 -5.10 -18.70
N VAL A 36 -8.25 -3.87 -18.88
CA VAL A 36 -6.99 -3.41 -18.28
C VAL A 36 -7.08 -3.38 -16.75
N PHE A 37 -8.23 -3.01 -16.18
CA PHE A 37 -8.41 -3.00 -14.73
C PHE A 37 -8.40 -4.41 -14.15
N GLU A 38 -9.06 -5.36 -14.81
CA GLU A 38 -9.09 -6.76 -14.38
C GLU A 38 -7.71 -7.42 -14.47
N GLU A 39 -6.94 -7.14 -15.54
CA GLU A 39 -5.55 -7.59 -15.64
C GLU A 39 -4.71 -7.09 -14.44
N ARG A 40 -4.82 -5.79 -14.12
CA ARG A 40 -4.12 -5.19 -12.97
C ARG A 40 -4.59 -5.76 -11.64
N ARG A 41 -5.89 -6.01 -11.49
CA ARG A 41 -6.47 -6.62 -10.28
C ARG A 41 -5.90 -8.03 -10.06
N ILE A 42 -5.79 -8.83 -11.11
CA ILE A 42 -5.18 -10.17 -11.07
C ILE A 42 -3.70 -10.08 -10.68
N ALA A 43 -2.95 -9.15 -11.29
CA ALA A 43 -1.54 -8.93 -10.94
C ALA A 43 -1.37 -8.54 -9.45
N PHE A 44 -2.22 -7.65 -8.92
CA PHE A 44 -2.21 -7.30 -7.49
C PHE A 44 -2.61 -8.47 -6.59
N GLN A 45 -3.54 -9.32 -7.02
CA GLN A 45 -3.89 -10.53 -6.27
C GLN A 45 -2.71 -11.51 -6.18
N GLN A 46 -1.93 -11.69 -7.25
CA GLN A 46 -0.72 -12.53 -7.24
C GLN A 46 0.36 -11.94 -6.30
N ARG A 47 0.64 -10.64 -6.42
CA ARG A 47 1.62 -9.93 -5.57
C ARG A 47 1.23 -9.97 -4.09
N LYS A 48 -0.06 -9.75 -3.79
CA LYS A 48 -0.61 -9.88 -2.43
C LYS A 48 -0.38 -11.27 -1.86
N SER A 49 -0.71 -12.32 -2.62
CA SER A 49 -0.56 -13.71 -2.20
C SER A 49 0.91 -14.06 -1.92
N PHE A 50 1.81 -13.66 -2.82
CA PHE A 50 3.26 -13.84 -2.65
C PHE A 50 3.76 -13.14 -1.37
N LEU A 51 3.54 -11.82 -1.28
CA LEU A 51 4.07 -11.03 -0.19
C LEU A 51 3.51 -11.46 1.17
N ALA A 52 2.21 -11.76 1.26
CA ALA A 52 1.60 -12.24 2.49
C ALA A 52 2.18 -13.59 2.94
N THR A 53 2.54 -14.48 2.00
CA THR A 53 3.14 -15.77 2.32
C THR A 53 4.56 -15.60 2.87
N GLU A 54 5.38 -14.80 2.19
CA GLU A 54 6.76 -14.53 2.59
C GLU A 54 6.86 -13.74 3.90
N LEU A 55 6.00 -12.74 4.13
CA LEU A 55 5.99 -12.01 5.40
C LEU A 55 5.59 -12.93 6.58
N ARG A 56 4.62 -13.83 6.38
CA ARG A 56 4.28 -14.82 7.42
C ARG A 56 5.45 -15.76 7.70
N SER A 57 6.16 -16.22 6.68
CA SER A 57 7.30 -17.13 6.86
C SER A 57 8.47 -16.45 7.60
N LEU A 58 8.63 -15.13 7.42
CA LEU A 58 9.58 -14.30 8.16
C LEU A 58 9.15 -14.00 9.61
N GLY A 59 7.90 -14.26 9.98
CA GLY A 59 7.39 -14.11 11.34
C GLY A 59 6.62 -12.81 11.61
N PHE A 60 6.26 -12.05 10.58
CA PHE A 60 5.31 -10.94 10.71
C PHE A 60 3.92 -11.48 11.01
N VAL A 61 3.17 -10.82 11.91
CA VAL A 61 1.77 -11.17 12.15
C VAL A 61 0.91 -10.30 11.23
N ILE A 62 0.22 -10.95 10.30
CA ILE A 62 -0.70 -10.29 9.36
C ILE A 62 -2.10 -10.87 9.51
N PRO A 63 -3.17 -10.08 9.25
CA PRO A 63 -4.52 -10.59 9.23
C PRO A 63 -4.65 -11.83 8.34
N LYS A 64 -5.52 -12.76 8.74
CA LYS A 64 -5.78 -13.99 7.98
C LYS A 64 -6.29 -13.66 6.57
N GLU A 65 -7.18 -12.69 6.47
CA GLU A 65 -7.84 -12.28 5.25
C GLU A 65 -7.48 -10.83 4.89
N ILE A 66 -7.03 -10.61 3.65
CA ILE A 66 -6.77 -9.29 3.08
C ILE A 66 -7.69 -9.16 1.86
N GLN A 67 -8.77 -8.40 2.01
CA GLN A 67 -9.89 -8.39 1.07
C GLN A 67 -9.68 -7.47 -0.14
N GLY A 68 -8.83 -6.44 -0.01
CA GLY A 68 -8.63 -5.48 -1.09
C GLY A 68 -7.51 -4.49 -0.82
N ALA A 69 -7.54 -3.37 -1.55
CA ALA A 69 -6.45 -2.40 -1.66
C ALA A 69 -5.15 -3.04 -2.17
N PHE A 70 -4.03 -2.37 -1.92
CA PHE A 70 -2.70 -2.79 -2.35
C PHE A 70 -1.65 -2.69 -1.24
N TYR A 71 -2.09 -2.93 0.01
CA TYR A 71 -1.28 -2.83 1.21
C TYR A 71 -1.44 -4.03 2.15
N ILE A 72 -0.37 -4.38 2.86
CA ILE A 72 -0.40 -5.30 4.00
C ILE A 72 0.02 -4.52 5.24
N TYR A 73 -0.87 -4.44 6.23
CA TYR A 73 -0.56 -3.89 7.55
C TYR A 73 -0.13 -5.03 8.46
N ALA A 74 1.14 -5.01 8.87
CA ALA A 74 1.81 -6.10 9.54
C ALA A 74 2.29 -5.68 10.91
N ASP A 75 2.01 -6.50 11.91
CA ASP A 75 2.57 -6.36 13.25
C ASP A 75 4.04 -6.82 13.24
N ILE A 76 4.90 -6.00 13.83
CA ILE A 76 6.35 -6.18 13.94
C ILE A 76 6.81 -6.37 15.39
N SER A 77 5.91 -6.58 16.35
CA SER A 77 6.24 -6.66 17.79
C SER A 77 7.24 -7.77 18.12
N ARG A 78 7.44 -8.73 17.21
CA ARG A 78 8.50 -9.74 17.29
C ARG A 78 9.91 -9.18 17.05
N PHE A 79 10.01 -8.11 16.26
CA PHE A 79 11.26 -7.53 15.78
C PHE A 79 11.58 -6.19 16.45
N SER A 80 10.56 -5.37 16.72
CA SER A 80 10.72 -4.03 17.31
C SER A 80 9.40 -3.56 17.95
N GLU A 81 9.49 -2.67 18.93
CA GLU A 81 8.36 -1.90 19.47
C GLU A 81 8.25 -0.47 18.89
N ASP A 82 9.22 -0.11 18.04
CA ASP A 82 9.35 1.18 17.37
C ASP A 82 9.43 0.97 15.85
N SER A 83 8.31 1.24 15.18
CA SER A 83 8.16 1.09 13.73
C SER A 83 8.88 2.18 12.94
N GLU A 84 9.10 3.36 13.52
CA GLU A 84 9.88 4.43 12.89
C GLU A 84 11.35 4.03 12.77
N LEU A 85 11.94 3.57 13.88
CA LEU A 85 13.32 3.08 13.88
C LEU A 85 13.47 1.84 12.99
N PHE A 86 12.52 0.91 13.03
CA PHE A 86 12.53 -0.28 12.19
C PHE A 86 12.52 0.06 10.69
N CYS A 87 11.60 0.94 10.26
CA CYS A 87 11.53 1.39 8.87
C CYS A 87 12.80 2.12 8.44
N ASN A 88 13.35 2.99 9.30
CA ASN A 88 14.58 3.74 9.00
C ASN A 88 15.81 2.82 8.87
N SER A 89 15.97 1.82 9.74
CA SER A 89 17.08 0.86 9.64
C SER A 89 16.97 0.03 8.35
N LEU A 90 15.78 -0.50 8.03
CA LEU A 90 15.56 -1.24 6.79
C LEU A 90 15.88 -0.41 5.54
N LEU A 91 15.52 0.88 5.53
CA LEU A 91 15.80 1.78 4.42
C LEU A 91 17.31 2.04 4.27
N ASN A 92 17.98 2.41 5.36
CA ASN A 92 19.36 2.88 5.31
C ASN A 92 20.35 1.74 5.15
N GLU A 93 20.11 0.59 5.79
CA GLU A 93 21.06 -0.53 5.84
C GLU A 93 20.74 -1.60 4.79
N HIS A 94 19.47 -1.78 4.45
CA HIS A 94 19.03 -2.86 3.56
C HIS A 94 18.32 -2.36 2.29
N HIS A 95 18.16 -1.04 2.12
CA HIS A 95 17.51 -0.43 0.97
C HIS A 95 16.09 -0.97 0.73
N VAL A 96 15.33 -1.19 1.81
CA VAL A 96 13.92 -1.58 1.78
C VAL A 96 13.08 -0.47 2.39
N ALA A 97 12.30 0.22 1.57
CA ALA A 97 11.40 1.28 2.02
C ALA A 97 10.00 0.72 2.33
N ILE A 98 9.57 0.85 3.59
CA ILE A 98 8.22 0.53 4.07
C ILE A 98 7.71 1.67 4.96
N THR A 99 6.40 1.73 5.22
CA THR A 99 5.81 2.87 5.96
C THR A 99 5.57 2.49 7.43
N PRO A 100 5.96 3.32 8.40
CA PRO A 100 5.68 3.07 9.81
C PRO A 100 4.17 3.18 10.09
N GLY A 101 3.70 2.43 11.09
CA GLY A 101 2.29 2.38 11.45
C GLY A 101 1.77 3.68 12.08
N THR A 102 2.66 4.47 12.67
CA THR A 102 2.43 5.77 13.31
C THR A 102 1.77 6.80 12.39
N ASP A 103 1.98 6.70 11.07
CA ASP A 103 1.30 7.53 10.06
C ASP A 103 -0.22 7.27 9.98
N PHE A 104 -0.70 6.10 10.46
CA PHE A 104 -2.07 5.64 10.26
C PHE A 104 -2.93 5.66 11.53
N GLY A 105 -2.33 5.99 12.69
CA GLY A 105 -3.06 6.08 13.94
C GLY A 105 -2.17 5.95 15.17
N GLN A 106 -2.81 5.72 16.32
CA GLN A 106 -2.13 5.69 17.61
C GLN A 106 -2.17 4.31 18.27
N TYR A 107 -3.25 3.54 18.09
CA TYR A 107 -3.40 2.25 18.76
C TYR A 107 -2.46 1.19 18.14
N LYS A 108 -1.46 0.77 18.91
CA LYS A 108 -0.41 -0.19 18.50
C LYS A 108 0.35 0.18 17.22
N ALA A 109 0.28 1.44 16.81
CA ALA A 109 0.84 1.93 15.56
C ALA A 109 2.37 1.87 15.52
N SER A 110 3.03 2.05 16.67
CA SER A 110 4.48 1.85 16.81
C SER A 110 4.92 0.40 16.63
N GLN A 111 3.99 -0.56 16.74
CA GLN A 111 4.25 -1.99 16.56
C GLN A 111 3.80 -2.50 15.19
N HIS A 112 3.44 -1.61 14.26
CA HIS A 112 2.98 -2.00 12.93
C HIS A 112 3.72 -1.26 11.83
N VAL A 113 3.76 -1.88 10.65
CA VAL A 113 4.25 -1.28 9.41
C VAL A 113 3.31 -1.61 8.27
N ARG A 114 3.34 -0.79 7.22
CA ARG A 114 2.57 -0.98 5.99
C ARG A 114 3.50 -1.31 4.83
N PHE A 115 3.34 -2.49 4.26
CA PHE A 115 3.96 -2.88 3.00
C PHE A 115 3.03 -2.54 1.83
N ALA A 116 3.56 -1.89 0.79
CA ALA A 116 2.84 -1.70 -0.47
C ALA A 116 3.27 -2.77 -1.48
N PHE A 117 2.31 -3.38 -2.18
CA PHE A 117 2.58 -4.31 -3.27
C PHE A 117 2.22 -3.70 -4.64
N THR A 118 2.44 -2.39 -4.76
CA THR A 118 2.20 -1.57 -5.95
C THR A 118 3.36 -1.57 -6.96
N THR A 119 4.39 -2.37 -6.72
CA THR A 119 5.59 -2.49 -7.57
C THR A 119 5.58 -3.81 -8.35
N SER A 120 6.59 -4.03 -9.20
CA SER A 120 6.78 -5.27 -9.94
C SER A 120 7.05 -6.46 -9.01
N MET A 121 6.84 -7.69 -9.52
CA MET A 121 7.06 -8.90 -8.71
C MET A 121 8.54 -9.07 -8.35
N GLU A 122 9.43 -8.74 -9.28
CA GLU A 122 10.88 -8.80 -9.12
C GLU A 122 11.36 -7.89 -7.97
N ASN A 123 10.77 -6.70 -7.86
CA ASN A 123 11.06 -5.80 -6.74
C ASN A 123 10.53 -6.35 -5.40
N LEU A 124 9.40 -7.07 -5.40
CA LEU A 124 8.88 -7.71 -4.18
C LEU A 124 9.76 -8.87 -3.75
N GLU A 125 10.20 -9.70 -4.69
CA GLU A 125 11.13 -10.80 -4.45
C GLU A 125 12.44 -10.29 -3.87
N LEU A 126 13.05 -9.28 -4.51
CA LEU A 126 14.26 -8.63 -4.00
C LEU A 126 14.06 -7.99 -2.61
N GLY A 127 12.91 -7.36 -2.38
CA GLY A 127 12.55 -6.81 -1.08
C GLY A 127 12.49 -7.87 0.02
N ILE A 128 11.87 -9.02 -0.28
CA ILE A 128 11.82 -10.17 0.63
C ILE A 128 13.22 -10.76 0.88
N GLU A 129 14.06 -10.88 -0.15
CA GLU A 129 15.44 -11.34 0.02
C GLU A 129 16.24 -10.43 0.97
N ARG A 130 16.10 -9.12 0.83
CA ARG A 130 16.74 -8.14 1.72
C ARG A 130 16.19 -8.21 3.14
N LEU A 131 14.88 -8.38 3.31
CA LEU A 131 14.27 -8.61 4.63
C LEU A 131 14.78 -9.89 5.29
N LYS A 132 14.96 -10.98 4.53
CA LYS A 132 15.56 -12.22 5.02
C LYS A 132 17.00 -12.04 5.52
N ILE A 133 17.73 -11.06 5.01
CA ILE A 133 19.08 -10.72 5.49
C ILE A 133 18.98 -9.84 6.74
N ALA A 134 18.10 -8.83 6.73
CA ALA A 134 17.92 -7.89 7.82
C ALA A 134 17.38 -8.51 9.13
N LEU A 135 16.57 -9.57 9.01
CA LEU A 135 15.88 -10.21 10.13
C LEU A 135 16.57 -11.49 10.63
N LYS A 136 17.77 -11.80 10.12
CA LYS A 136 18.63 -12.85 10.68
C LYS A 136 19.38 -12.34 11.90
#